data_AF-A0A975S6N1-F1
#
_entry.id   AF-A0A975S6N1-F1
#
_cell.length_a   1.000
_cell.length_b   1.000
_cell.length_c   1.000
_cell.angle_alpha   90.00
_cell.angle_beta   90.00
_cell.angle_gamma   90.00
#
_symmetry.space_group_name_H-M   'P 1'
#
loop_
_entity.id
_entity.type
_entity.pdbx_description
1 polymer ?
#
loop_
_entity_poly.entity_id
_entity_poly.type
_entity_poly.pdbx_seq_one_letter_code
_entity_poly.pdbx_strand_id
1 'polypeptide(L)'
;MTLNFTAIDFETANGSRASACALGMVKVRSGQIVERGHWLLRPTDGGGFQQRNIDVHGITEAMVAGAPTWAQVHSEIAAFIADDAVIAHNAAFDLDVFRKTSETAGIVSTPYRSGCSVKLAQSLLALENHKLPTVHAALGFGAFQHHDGLADAEACANITIALAGREELADIDAVLALCGSRTPAGSRGASAGSNQAAAATSGAGRAQRFAPRTALALAEPVTELSAKMNGHMVSFTGDFSVERPVLQQLVLAHGGALNNHAPTRTTTLLVVGNWDAEMLRPGAVVSRSVQKAQDLRAKGQALEIIGEAAFWQLLDADPAAAAEAAAAAALLPSAYEPLSLADAPPALPKRRDVKGMGAVLARMGPAELAAATFKSEHYGVFRVSGTAFKSPVLGVRMLGHRSIENNGKPERDIHSLTVLQDEDAAFVAVLTAGLSEDGAADLLLGRVRHGDVVTAVFDALGGPFVVQGVAVYAPVADMFMLGSMILARHGRPGTKLSSLQSVIPRAEHTLAVPETISAWDFYESSAD
;
A
#
# COMPACT_ATOMS: atom_id res chain seq x y z
N MET A 1 -21.65 -20.94 -12.21
CA MET A 1 -21.24 -19.63 -11.66
C MET A 1 -22.28 -18.58 -12.05
N THR A 2 -22.89 -17.88 -11.09
CA THR A 2 -23.91 -16.85 -11.33
C THR A 2 -23.26 -15.46 -11.38
N LEU A 3 -22.24 -15.30 -12.23
CA LEU A 3 -21.49 -14.06 -12.37
C LEU A 3 -22.05 -13.22 -13.52
N ASN A 4 -22.85 -12.20 -13.17
CA ASN A 4 -23.48 -11.26 -14.10
C ASN A 4 -23.10 -9.83 -13.75
N PHE A 5 -22.55 -9.09 -14.71
CA PHE A 5 -22.17 -7.68 -14.55
C PHE A 5 -21.95 -7.01 -15.90
N THR A 6 -21.76 -5.69 -15.89
CA THR A 6 -21.32 -4.92 -17.05
C THR A 6 -19.99 -4.23 -16.71
N ALA A 7 -18.94 -4.50 -17.49
CA ALA A 7 -17.68 -3.76 -17.39
C ALA A 7 -17.74 -2.48 -18.22
N ILE A 8 -17.14 -1.40 -17.75
CA ILE A 8 -17.09 -0.11 -18.45
C ILE A 8 -15.69 0.50 -18.42
N ASP A 9 -15.39 1.33 -19.41
CA ASP A 9 -14.20 2.17 -19.45
C ASP A 9 -14.49 3.45 -20.28
N PHE A 10 -14.15 4.62 -19.73
CA PHE A 10 -14.38 5.92 -20.36
C PHE A 10 -13.08 6.57 -20.83
N GLU A 11 -13.16 7.20 -22.01
CA GLU A 11 -12.16 8.16 -22.47
C GLU A 11 -12.69 9.59 -22.33
N THR A 12 -11.81 10.53 -21.99
CA THR A 12 -12.18 11.95 -21.79
C THR A 12 -11.42 12.88 -22.72
N ALA A 13 -12.11 13.88 -23.28
CA ALA A 13 -11.51 14.86 -24.18
C ALA A 13 -10.51 15.79 -23.47
N ASN A 14 -10.70 16.05 -22.18
CA ASN A 14 -9.84 16.93 -21.38
C ASN A 14 -9.78 16.50 -19.90
N GLY A 15 -9.27 17.38 -19.03
CA GLY A 15 -9.15 17.11 -17.59
C GLY A 15 -10.46 17.11 -16.80
N SER A 16 -11.56 17.57 -17.39
CA SER A 16 -12.90 17.55 -16.80
C SER A 16 -13.51 16.16 -16.86
N ARG A 17 -14.11 15.71 -15.76
CA ARG A 17 -14.88 14.45 -15.74
C ARG A 17 -16.22 14.53 -16.46
N ALA A 18 -16.66 15.73 -16.84
CA ALA A 18 -17.82 15.88 -17.71
C ALA A 18 -17.50 15.74 -19.21
N SER A 19 -16.22 15.54 -19.57
CA SER A 19 -15.75 15.61 -20.97
C SER A 19 -15.68 14.26 -21.70
N ALA A 20 -16.49 13.27 -21.29
CA ALA A 20 -16.51 11.94 -21.91
C ALA A 20 -16.59 12.03 -23.45
N CYS A 21 -15.64 11.40 -24.14
CA CYS A 21 -15.54 11.39 -25.61
C CYS A 21 -15.63 9.98 -26.21
N ALA A 22 -15.46 8.93 -25.40
CA ALA A 22 -15.88 7.58 -25.74
C ALA A 22 -16.26 6.78 -24.48
N LEU A 23 -17.04 5.71 -24.69
CA LEU A 23 -17.40 4.73 -23.68
C LEU A 23 -17.34 3.32 -24.31
N GLY A 24 -16.55 2.43 -23.72
CA GLY A 24 -16.61 0.99 -23.99
C GLY A 24 -17.39 0.27 -22.90
N MET A 25 -18.20 -0.73 -23.29
CA MET A 25 -18.97 -1.55 -22.36
C MET A 25 -18.97 -3.02 -22.76
N VAL A 26 -18.86 -3.91 -21.77
CA VAL A 26 -18.88 -5.36 -21.97
C VAL A 26 -19.83 -6.01 -21.00
N LYS A 27 -20.83 -6.72 -21.52
CA LYS A 27 -21.83 -7.43 -20.71
C LYS A 27 -21.41 -8.87 -20.49
N VAL A 28 -21.43 -9.29 -19.23
CA VAL A 28 -21.08 -10.65 -18.81
C VAL A 28 -22.30 -11.34 -18.23
N ARG A 29 -22.59 -12.56 -18.68
CA ARG A 29 -23.61 -13.44 -18.11
C ARG A 29 -23.03 -14.81 -17.82
N SER A 30 -23.27 -15.30 -16.61
CA SER A 30 -22.76 -16.59 -16.12
C SER A 30 -21.25 -16.76 -16.34
N GLY A 31 -20.48 -15.68 -16.18
CA GLY A 31 -19.02 -15.68 -16.39
C GLY A 31 -18.58 -15.72 -17.85
N GLN A 32 -19.47 -15.45 -18.81
CA GLN A 32 -19.16 -15.38 -20.24
C GLN A 32 -19.51 -13.99 -20.79
N ILE A 33 -18.68 -13.44 -21.66
CA ILE A 33 -19.00 -12.19 -22.36
C ILE A 33 -20.09 -12.48 -23.40
N VAL A 34 -21.23 -11.77 -23.31
CA VAL A 34 -22.39 -11.98 -24.19
C VAL A 34 -22.69 -10.79 -25.11
N GLU A 35 -22.20 -9.60 -24.76
CA GLU A 35 -22.48 -8.38 -25.52
C GLU A 35 -21.32 -7.38 -25.36
N ARG A 36 -21.04 -6.61 -26.42
CA ARG A 36 -20.02 -5.55 -26.46
C ARG A 36 -20.66 -4.30 -27.06
N GLY A 37 -20.40 -3.15 -26.47
CA GLY A 37 -20.88 -1.86 -26.94
C GLY A 37 -19.77 -0.82 -26.92
N HIS A 38 -19.74 0.04 -27.93
CA HIS A 38 -18.81 1.15 -28.02
C HIS A 38 -19.55 2.39 -28.53
N TRP A 39 -19.38 3.51 -27.85
CA TRP A 39 -19.95 4.79 -28.25
C TRP A 39 -18.87 5.85 -28.31
N LEU A 40 -18.76 6.53 -29.45
CA LEU A 40 -18.14 7.84 -29.51
C LEU A 40 -19.13 8.88 -29.01
N LEU A 41 -18.65 9.84 -28.25
CA LEU A 41 -19.46 10.87 -27.59
C LEU A 41 -18.94 12.25 -27.96
N ARG A 42 -19.84 13.16 -28.25
CA ARG A 42 -19.51 14.59 -28.37
C ARG A 42 -19.60 15.23 -26.97
N PRO A 43 -18.48 15.69 -26.38
CA PRO A 43 -18.48 16.35 -25.08
C PRO A 43 -19.26 17.68 -25.11
N THR A 44 -19.92 18.02 -24.02
CA THR A 44 -20.71 19.26 -23.89
C THR A 44 -20.26 20.15 -22.73
N ASP A 45 -19.11 19.86 -22.13
CA ASP A 45 -18.53 20.59 -21.00
C ASP A 45 -17.90 21.94 -21.41
N GLY A 46 -17.68 22.15 -22.71
CA GLY A 46 -17.10 23.38 -23.26
C GLY A 46 -15.59 23.51 -23.08
N GLY A 47 -14.91 22.48 -22.57
CA GLY A 47 -13.47 22.50 -22.27
C GLY A 47 -12.54 22.21 -23.47
N GLY A 48 -13.10 21.83 -24.62
CA GLY A 48 -12.35 21.44 -25.82
C GLY A 48 -11.54 20.14 -25.64
N PHE A 49 -10.78 19.76 -26.67
CA PHE A 49 -9.87 18.61 -26.60
C PHE A 49 -8.46 19.04 -26.20
N GLN A 50 -7.86 18.33 -25.24
CA GLN A 50 -6.47 18.55 -24.82
C GLN A 50 -5.54 17.54 -25.50
N GLN A 51 -4.41 18.02 -26.03
CA GLN A 51 -3.44 17.17 -26.72
C GLN A 51 -2.99 15.96 -25.89
N ARG A 52 -2.75 16.17 -24.59
CA ARG A 52 -2.35 15.08 -23.68
C ARG A 52 -3.35 13.91 -23.61
N ASN A 53 -4.65 14.16 -23.83
CA ASN A 53 -5.71 13.16 -23.81
C ASN A 53 -5.75 12.44 -25.17
N ILE A 54 -5.69 13.21 -26.26
CA ILE A 54 -5.56 12.69 -27.62
C ILE A 54 -4.34 11.77 -27.73
N ASP A 55 -3.21 12.13 -27.11
CA ASP A 55 -1.99 11.32 -27.13
C ASP A 55 -2.17 9.96 -26.42
N VAL A 56 -3.15 9.82 -25.52
CA VAL A 56 -3.47 8.56 -24.84
C VAL A 56 -4.31 7.65 -25.74
N HIS A 57 -5.48 8.12 -26.18
CA HIS A 57 -6.51 7.27 -26.81
C HIS A 57 -6.75 7.56 -28.30
N GLY A 58 -6.10 8.60 -28.87
CA GLY A 58 -6.15 8.94 -30.29
C GLY A 58 -7.45 9.59 -30.78
N ILE A 59 -8.45 9.78 -29.92
CA ILE A 59 -9.76 10.35 -30.28
C ILE A 59 -9.63 11.87 -30.40
N THR A 60 -9.93 12.39 -31.59
CA THR A 60 -9.87 13.82 -31.90
C THR A 60 -11.26 14.45 -31.92
N GLU A 61 -11.32 15.78 -31.78
CA GLU A 61 -12.58 16.54 -31.91
C GLU A 61 -13.28 16.27 -33.26
N ALA A 62 -12.51 16.13 -34.34
CA ALA A 62 -13.04 15.83 -35.66
C ALA A 62 -13.74 14.46 -35.73
N MET A 63 -13.24 13.46 -35.00
CA MET A 63 -13.85 12.12 -34.94
C MET A 63 -15.20 12.13 -34.24
N VAL A 64 -15.41 13.02 -33.26
CA VAL A 64 -16.63 13.08 -32.46
C VAL A 64 -17.58 14.21 -32.85
N ALA A 65 -17.23 15.04 -33.83
CA ALA A 65 -18.03 16.21 -34.22
C ALA A 65 -19.49 15.86 -34.58
N GLY A 66 -19.69 14.71 -35.24
CA GLY A 66 -21.00 14.15 -35.60
C GLY A 66 -21.52 13.08 -34.63
N ALA A 67 -20.78 12.76 -33.57
CA ALA A 67 -21.19 11.76 -32.58
C ALA A 67 -22.34 12.29 -31.69
N PRO A 68 -23.16 11.40 -31.12
CA PRO A 68 -24.21 11.82 -30.19
C PRO A 68 -23.62 12.42 -28.91
N THR A 69 -24.39 13.27 -28.23
CA THR A 69 -24.06 13.72 -26.88
C THR A 69 -24.49 12.68 -25.85
N TRP A 70 -23.95 12.76 -24.64
CA TRP A 70 -24.37 11.89 -23.53
C TRP A 70 -25.89 11.86 -23.33
N ALA A 71 -26.54 13.02 -23.39
CA ALA A 71 -27.99 13.12 -23.23
C ALA A 71 -28.78 12.29 -24.25
N GLN A 72 -28.24 12.11 -25.46
CA GLN A 72 -28.90 11.39 -26.55
C GLN A 72 -28.75 9.87 -26.42
N VAL A 73 -27.66 9.38 -25.83
CA VAL A 73 -27.36 7.93 -25.71
C VAL A 73 -27.55 7.39 -24.30
N HIS A 74 -27.75 8.23 -23.29
CA HIS A 74 -27.85 7.77 -21.90
C HIS A 74 -28.95 6.72 -21.69
N SER A 75 -30.12 6.84 -22.33
CA SER A 75 -31.19 5.84 -22.19
C SER A 75 -30.80 4.47 -22.75
N GLU A 76 -30.07 4.45 -23.86
CA GLU A 76 -29.52 3.22 -24.46
C GLU A 76 -28.46 2.60 -23.56
N ILE A 77 -27.53 3.42 -23.05
CA ILE A 77 -26.48 2.99 -22.11
C ILE A 77 -27.09 2.44 -20.81
N ALA A 78 -28.09 3.12 -20.26
CA ALA A 78 -28.81 2.67 -19.07
C ALA A 78 -29.58 1.37 -19.32
N ALA A 79 -30.15 1.17 -20.51
CA ALA A 79 -30.77 -0.10 -20.91
C ALA A 79 -29.73 -1.22 -21.10
N PHE A 80 -28.52 -0.88 -21.56
CA PHE A 80 -27.41 -1.82 -21.66
C PHE A 80 -26.99 -2.30 -20.26
N ILE A 81 -26.82 -1.41 -19.27
CA ILE A 81 -26.48 -1.78 -17.89
C ILE A 81 -27.65 -2.49 -17.19
N ALA A 82 -28.87 -1.96 -17.35
CA ALA A 82 -30.06 -2.38 -16.62
C ALA A 82 -29.81 -2.48 -15.10
N ASP A 83 -30.04 -3.65 -14.51
CA ASP A 83 -29.85 -3.89 -13.08
C ASP A 83 -28.45 -4.47 -12.74
N ASP A 84 -27.53 -4.53 -13.70
CA ASP A 84 -26.21 -5.10 -13.49
C ASP A 84 -25.37 -4.27 -12.51
N ALA A 85 -24.46 -4.95 -11.81
CA ALA A 85 -23.33 -4.26 -11.21
C ALA A 85 -22.37 -3.76 -12.30
N VAL A 86 -21.80 -2.58 -12.09
CA VAL A 86 -20.83 -1.95 -12.99
C VAL A 86 -19.42 -2.20 -12.49
N ILE A 87 -18.56 -2.82 -13.31
CA ILE A 87 -17.15 -3.06 -12.95
C ILE A 87 -16.26 -2.19 -13.84
N ALA A 88 -15.25 -1.54 -13.24
CA ALA A 88 -14.27 -0.77 -14.01
C ALA A 88 -12.86 -0.93 -13.41
N HIS A 89 -11.84 -0.72 -14.24
CA HIS A 89 -10.46 -0.81 -13.81
C HIS A 89 -10.00 0.56 -13.30
N ASN A 90 -9.83 0.69 -11.98
CA ASN A 90 -9.73 1.98 -11.28
C ASN A 90 -11.07 2.75 -11.26
N ALA A 91 -12.16 2.03 -10.96
CA ALA A 91 -13.55 2.48 -11.06
C ALA A 91 -13.90 3.85 -10.48
N ALA A 92 -13.15 4.38 -9.50
CA ALA A 92 -13.36 5.73 -9.00
C ALA A 92 -13.25 6.79 -10.12
N PHE A 93 -12.45 6.54 -11.15
CA PHE A 93 -12.35 7.42 -12.31
C PHE A 93 -13.63 7.37 -13.16
N ASP A 94 -13.98 6.20 -13.67
CA ASP A 94 -15.08 5.98 -14.62
C ASP A 94 -16.44 6.32 -14.03
N LEU A 95 -16.67 5.96 -12.76
CA LEU A 95 -17.91 6.28 -12.07
C LEU A 95 -18.07 7.79 -11.86
N ASP A 96 -16.96 8.51 -11.67
CA ASP A 96 -17.00 9.97 -11.56
C ASP A 96 -17.26 10.63 -12.93
N VAL A 97 -16.72 10.05 -14.02
CA VAL A 97 -17.05 10.49 -15.39
C VAL A 97 -18.52 10.27 -15.69
N PHE A 98 -19.03 9.06 -15.47
CA PHE A 98 -20.45 8.73 -15.67
C PHE A 98 -21.35 9.72 -14.92
N ARG A 99 -21.06 9.95 -13.64
CA ARG A 99 -21.82 10.85 -12.78
C ARG A 99 -21.75 12.29 -13.30
N LYS A 100 -20.55 12.81 -13.58
CA LYS A 100 -20.37 14.21 -13.99
C LYS A 100 -20.96 14.50 -15.36
N THR A 101 -20.81 13.61 -16.32
CA THR A 101 -21.43 13.78 -17.64
C THR A 101 -22.97 13.70 -17.55
N SER A 102 -23.51 12.86 -16.66
CA SER A 102 -24.96 12.82 -16.38
C SER A 102 -25.46 14.11 -15.71
N GLU A 103 -24.75 14.61 -14.70
CA GLU A 103 -25.06 15.88 -14.04
C GLU A 103 -25.06 17.06 -15.04
N THR A 104 -24.04 17.14 -15.91
CA THR A 104 -23.95 18.19 -16.94
C THR A 104 -25.08 18.09 -17.98
N ALA A 105 -25.55 16.87 -18.27
CA ALA A 105 -26.70 16.65 -19.15
C ALA A 105 -28.07 16.88 -18.46
N GLY A 106 -28.09 17.22 -17.17
CA GLY A 106 -29.34 17.36 -16.40
C GLY A 106 -30.04 16.04 -16.11
N ILE A 107 -29.32 14.92 -16.18
CA ILE A 107 -29.85 13.57 -15.98
C ILE A 107 -29.60 13.14 -14.53
N VAL A 108 -30.68 12.81 -13.83
CA VAL A 108 -30.61 12.21 -12.49
C VAL A 108 -30.31 10.72 -12.64
N SER A 109 -29.05 10.34 -12.42
CA SER A 109 -28.65 8.93 -12.39
C SER A 109 -28.71 8.39 -10.95
N THR A 110 -29.41 7.28 -10.75
CA THR A 110 -29.27 6.48 -9.52
C THR A 110 -27.89 5.81 -9.52
N PRO A 111 -27.19 5.74 -8.37
CA PRO A 111 -25.90 5.07 -8.32
C PRO A 111 -26.06 3.56 -8.55
N TYR A 112 -25.30 3.02 -9.50
CA TYR A 112 -25.20 1.57 -9.71
C TYR A 112 -24.46 0.91 -8.55
N ARG A 113 -24.77 -0.37 -8.30
CA ARG A 113 -23.82 -1.25 -7.61
C ARG A 113 -22.57 -1.29 -8.46
N SER A 114 -21.40 -1.10 -7.86
CA SER A 114 -20.16 -0.99 -8.65
C SER A 114 -18.99 -1.67 -7.98
N GLY A 115 -18.03 -2.19 -8.74
CA GLY A 115 -16.79 -2.79 -8.25
C GLY A 115 -15.57 -2.33 -9.03
N CYS A 116 -14.39 -2.54 -8.45
CA CYS A 116 -13.12 -2.10 -9.02
C CYS A 116 -12.21 -3.30 -9.27
N SER A 117 -11.90 -3.60 -10.52
CA SER A 117 -11.06 -4.76 -10.85
C SER A 117 -9.62 -4.61 -10.34
N VAL A 118 -9.13 -3.37 -10.11
CA VAL A 118 -7.86 -3.11 -9.41
C VAL A 118 -7.94 -3.61 -7.97
N LYS A 119 -9.05 -3.34 -7.28
CA LYS A 119 -9.26 -3.79 -5.90
C LYS A 119 -9.41 -5.29 -5.84
N LEU A 120 -10.18 -5.88 -6.75
CA LEU A 120 -10.27 -7.33 -6.89
C LEU A 120 -8.89 -7.96 -7.11
N ALA A 121 -8.09 -7.41 -8.02
CA ALA A 121 -6.75 -7.91 -8.30
C ALA A 121 -5.77 -7.67 -7.13
N GLN A 122 -5.89 -6.56 -6.40
CA GLN A 122 -5.11 -6.29 -5.18
C GLN A 122 -5.41 -7.29 -4.06
N SER A 123 -6.68 -7.73 -3.98
CA SER A 123 -7.10 -8.72 -2.99
C SER A 123 -6.64 -10.14 -3.32
N LEU A 124 -6.37 -10.45 -4.60
CA LEU A 124 -6.18 -11.82 -5.06
C LEU A 124 -4.81 -12.10 -5.71
N LEU A 125 -4.07 -11.07 -6.12
CA LEU A 125 -2.82 -11.20 -6.85
C LEU A 125 -1.72 -10.32 -6.25
N ALA A 126 -0.53 -10.88 -6.07
CA ALA A 126 0.69 -10.15 -5.78
C ALA A 126 1.43 -9.82 -7.08
N LEU A 127 1.31 -8.58 -7.56
CA LEU A 127 1.93 -8.09 -8.79
C LEU A 127 2.71 -6.79 -8.53
N GLU A 128 3.71 -6.51 -9.37
CA GLU A 128 4.49 -5.25 -9.33
C GLU A 128 3.62 -3.98 -9.35
N ASN A 129 2.45 -4.07 -9.98
CA ASN A 129 1.38 -3.10 -9.94
C ASN A 129 0.11 -3.77 -10.47
N HIS A 130 -1.04 -3.17 -10.19
CA HIS A 130 -2.33 -3.69 -10.63
C HIS A 130 -2.90 -2.87 -11.77
N LYS A 131 -2.05 -2.33 -12.67
CA LYS A 131 -2.53 -1.68 -13.89
C LYS A 131 -3.15 -2.71 -14.82
N LEU A 132 -4.07 -2.25 -15.68
CA LEU A 132 -4.87 -3.11 -16.53
C LEU A 132 -4.02 -4.07 -17.38
N PRO A 133 -2.95 -3.62 -18.09
CA PRO A 133 -2.11 -4.54 -18.85
C PRO A 133 -1.33 -5.53 -17.99
N THR A 134 -0.92 -5.13 -16.79
CA THR A 134 -0.13 -5.98 -15.89
C THR A 134 -1.00 -7.10 -15.31
N VAL A 135 -2.21 -6.78 -14.85
CA VAL A 135 -3.15 -7.79 -14.32
C VAL A 135 -3.64 -8.72 -15.43
N HIS A 136 -3.96 -8.16 -16.60
CA HIS A 136 -4.40 -8.94 -17.76
C HIS A 136 -3.33 -9.95 -18.19
N ALA A 137 -2.07 -9.50 -18.31
CA ALA A 137 -0.93 -10.36 -18.63
C ALA A 137 -0.67 -11.43 -17.57
N ALA A 138 -0.73 -11.06 -16.28
CA ALA A 138 -0.51 -12.00 -15.18
C ALA A 138 -1.54 -13.14 -15.13
N LEU A 139 -2.74 -12.91 -15.65
CA LEU A 139 -3.79 -13.93 -15.76
C LEU A 139 -3.71 -14.75 -17.05
N GLY A 140 -2.63 -14.60 -17.82
CA GLY A 140 -2.39 -15.35 -19.06
C GLY A 140 -3.08 -14.77 -20.29
N PHE A 141 -3.72 -13.60 -20.17
CA PHE A 141 -4.28 -12.91 -21.32
C PHE A 141 -3.19 -12.03 -21.95
N GLY A 142 -2.90 -12.26 -23.24
CA GLY A 142 -1.82 -11.57 -23.95
C GLY A 142 -1.98 -10.05 -24.05
N ALA A 143 -1.10 -9.42 -24.84
CA ALA A 143 -1.21 -8.01 -25.14
C ALA A 143 -2.53 -7.70 -25.87
N PHE A 144 -3.09 -6.53 -25.58
CA PHE A 144 -4.27 -5.99 -26.24
C PHE A 144 -4.05 -4.49 -26.52
N GLN A 145 -4.93 -3.88 -27.30
CA GLN A 145 -4.85 -2.46 -27.62
C GLN A 145 -5.27 -1.64 -26.40
N HIS A 146 -4.30 -1.25 -25.57
CA HIS A 146 -4.51 -0.40 -24.40
C HIS A 146 -4.79 1.05 -24.85
N HIS A 147 -5.75 1.73 -24.18
CA HIS A 147 -6.30 3.04 -24.56
C HIS A 147 -7.29 3.01 -25.74
N ASP A 148 -7.92 1.86 -25.96
CA ASP A 148 -9.19 1.74 -26.65
C ASP A 148 -10.24 1.36 -25.60
N GLY A 149 -11.24 2.22 -25.38
CA GLY A 149 -12.19 2.02 -24.27
C GLY A 149 -12.95 0.68 -24.34
N LEU A 150 -13.21 0.12 -25.53
CA LEU A 150 -13.85 -1.20 -25.62
C LEU A 150 -12.87 -2.31 -25.25
N ALA A 151 -11.63 -2.24 -25.73
CA ALA A 151 -10.59 -3.21 -25.41
C ALA A 151 -10.21 -3.17 -23.92
N ASP A 152 -10.15 -1.99 -23.31
CA ASP A 152 -9.89 -1.81 -21.87
C ASP A 152 -11.06 -2.34 -21.01
N ALA A 153 -12.32 -2.09 -21.41
CA ALA A 153 -13.49 -2.67 -20.76
C ALA A 153 -13.53 -4.22 -20.87
N GLU A 154 -13.11 -4.77 -22.01
CA GLU A 154 -13.01 -6.23 -22.21
C GLU A 154 -11.90 -6.85 -21.35
N ALA A 155 -10.73 -6.21 -21.28
CA ALA A 155 -9.67 -6.63 -20.38
C ALA A 155 -10.12 -6.59 -18.92
N CYS A 156 -10.87 -5.56 -18.51
CA CYS A 156 -11.47 -5.47 -17.17
C CYS A 156 -12.43 -6.65 -16.90
N ALA A 157 -13.32 -6.96 -17.85
CA ALA A 157 -14.23 -8.10 -17.74
C ALA A 157 -13.48 -9.44 -17.60
N ASN A 158 -12.47 -9.68 -18.44
CA ASN A 158 -11.65 -10.89 -18.42
C ASN A 158 -10.93 -11.08 -17.09
N ILE A 159 -10.36 -10.01 -16.53
CA ILE A 159 -9.74 -10.03 -15.20
C ILE A 159 -10.74 -10.46 -14.14
N THR A 160 -11.93 -9.85 -14.14
CA THR A 160 -12.97 -10.16 -13.15
C THR A 160 -13.47 -11.59 -13.28
N ILE A 161 -13.70 -12.09 -14.50
CA ILE A 161 -14.11 -13.48 -14.74
C ILE A 161 -13.04 -14.45 -14.27
N ALA A 162 -11.78 -14.23 -14.65
CA ALA A 162 -10.68 -15.14 -14.34
C ALA A 162 -10.40 -15.21 -12.83
N LEU A 163 -10.39 -14.06 -12.15
CA LEU A 163 -10.19 -14.01 -10.71
C LEU A 163 -11.36 -14.63 -9.94
N ALA A 164 -12.58 -14.32 -10.35
CA ALA A 164 -13.75 -14.91 -9.72
C ALA A 164 -13.80 -16.43 -9.93
N GLY A 165 -13.38 -16.93 -11.10
CA GLY A 165 -13.30 -18.36 -11.38
C GLY A 165 -12.21 -19.07 -10.59
N ARG A 166 -11.01 -18.46 -10.50
CA ARG A 166 -9.86 -19.02 -9.76
C ARG A 166 -10.15 -19.19 -8.27
N GLU A 167 -10.88 -18.24 -7.69
CA GLU A 167 -11.24 -18.22 -6.28
C GLU A 167 -12.64 -18.80 -6.00
N GLU A 168 -13.25 -19.44 -6.99
CA GLU A 168 -14.57 -20.08 -6.91
C GLU A 168 -15.68 -19.15 -6.34
N LEU A 169 -15.63 -17.86 -6.66
CA LEU A 169 -16.61 -16.88 -6.18
C LEU A 169 -17.99 -17.17 -6.76
N ALA A 170 -18.98 -17.31 -5.89
CA ALA A 170 -20.31 -17.80 -6.26
C ALA A 170 -21.04 -16.88 -7.26
N ASP A 171 -20.95 -15.57 -7.05
CA ASP A 171 -21.70 -14.55 -7.78
C ASP A 171 -21.00 -13.17 -7.78
N ILE A 172 -21.69 -12.18 -8.34
CA ILE A 172 -21.20 -10.81 -8.39
C ILE A 172 -21.11 -10.14 -7.01
N ASP A 173 -21.93 -10.52 -6.03
CA ASP A 173 -21.87 -9.97 -4.67
C ASP A 173 -20.56 -10.36 -3.97
N ALA A 174 -20.11 -11.61 -4.15
CA ALA A 174 -18.80 -12.05 -3.67
C ALA A 174 -17.65 -11.25 -4.30
N VAL A 175 -17.73 -10.96 -5.60
CA VAL A 175 -16.76 -10.09 -6.28
C VAL A 175 -16.78 -8.67 -5.72
N LEU A 176 -17.97 -8.08 -5.54
CA LEU A 176 -18.11 -6.71 -5.02
C LEU A 176 -17.62 -6.59 -3.57
N ALA A 177 -17.77 -7.65 -2.76
CA ALA A 177 -17.26 -7.70 -1.40
C ALA A 177 -15.73 -7.59 -1.37
N LEU A 178 -15.03 -8.35 -2.24
CA LEU A 178 -13.57 -8.27 -2.37
C LEU A 178 -13.10 -6.94 -2.98
N CYS A 179 -13.90 -6.33 -3.86
CA CYS A 179 -13.62 -4.98 -4.37
C CYS A 179 -13.74 -3.88 -3.29
N GLY A 180 -14.34 -4.19 -2.13
CA GLY A 180 -14.56 -3.23 -1.04
C GLY A 180 -15.72 -2.25 -1.29
N SER A 181 -16.65 -2.60 -2.16
CA SER A 181 -17.79 -1.77 -2.62
C SER A 181 -19.07 -2.04 -1.83
N ARG A 182 -19.83 -0.98 -1.51
CA ARG A 182 -21.15 -1.07 -0.84
C ARG A 182 -22.25 -1.29 -1.88
N THR A 183 -23.18 -2.20 -1.59
CA THR A 183 -24.52 -2.20 -2.18
C THR A 183 -25.26 -0.92 -1.76
N PRO A 184 -25.95 -0.19 -2.65
CA PRO A 184 -26.91 0.83 -2.22
C PRO A 184 -28.02 0.12 -1.44
N ALA A 185 -28.23 0.50 -0.18
CA ALA A 185 -29.33 -0.02 0.62
C ALA A 185 -30.66 0.47 0.02
N GLY A 186 -31.45 -0.44 -0.55
CA GLY A 186 -32.79 -0.11 -1.02
C GLY A 186 -33.52 -1.21 -1.78
N SER A 187 -34.24 -2.05 -1.03
CA SER A 187 -35.56 -2.66 -1.34
C SER A 187 -35.63 -4.19 -1.32
N ARG A 188 -36.70 -4.66 -0.66
CA ARG A 188 -37.16 -6.04 -0.37
C ARG A 188 -36.52 -6.64 0.88
N GLY A 189 -37.25 -7.01 1.92
CA GLY A 189 -38.68 -7.24 2.09
C GLY A 189 -38.80 -8.35 3.14
N ALA A 190 -39.61 -8.12 4.17
CA ALA A 190 -39.74 -9.01 5.32
C ALA A 190 -40.15 -10.43 4.93
N SER A 191 -39.51 -11.45 5.53
CA SER A 191 -40.24 -12.54 6.18
C SER A 191 -39.33 -13.30 7.15
N ALA A 192 -39.91 -13.61 8.30
CA ALA A 192 -39.34 -14.33 9.42
C ALA A 192 -39.34 -15.84 9.19
N GLY A 193 -38.47 -16.58 9.91
CA GLY A 193 -38.65 -18.02 10.11
C GLY A 193 -37.40 -18.81 10.51
N SER A 194 -37.01 -18.71 11.79
CA SER A 194 -36.65 -19.79 12.72
C SER A 194 -35.87 -21.06 12.26
N ASN A 195 -34.81 -21.34 13.04
CA ASN A 195 -34.49 -22.59 13.77
C ASN A 195 -33.11 -23.25 13.53
N GLN A 196 -32.27 -23.11 14.57
CA GLN A 196 -31.61 -24.16 15.38
C GLN A 196 -30.65 -25.20 14.75
N ALA A 197 -29.38 -25.07 15.17
CA ALA A 197 -28.52 -26.04 15.88
C ALA A 197 -28.25 -27.46 15.32
N ALA A 198 -26.96 -27.77 15.15
CA ALA A 198 -26.26 -29.01 15.57
C ALA A 198 -24.78 -28.90 15.15
N ALA A 199 -23.81 -28.80 16.08
CA ALA A 199 -23.18 -29.86 16.87
C ALA A 199 -22.03 -30.59 16.12
N ALA A 200 -20.89 -30.63 16.82
CA ALA A 200 -19.58 -31.14 16.42
C ALA A 200 -19.50 -32.66 16.23
N THR A 201 -18.49 -33.13 15.47
CA THR A 201 -17.54 -34.24 15.78
C THR A 201 -16.71 -34.55 14.52
N SER A 202 -15.39 -34.29 14.55
CA SER A 202 -14.27 -35.23 14.79
C SER A 202 -13.74 -35.93 13.53
N GLY A 203 -12.41 -35.89 13.30
CA GLY A 203 -11.77 -36.75 12.31
C GLY A 203 -10.38 -36.28 11.88
N ALA A 204 -9.38 -36.52 12.73
CA ALA A 204 -7.97 -36.25 12.50
C ALA A 204 -7.42 -36.93 11.23
N GLY A 205 -6.54 -36.23 10.52
CA GLY A 205 -5.76 -36.80 9.42
C GLY A 205 -4.69 -35.86 8.88
N ARG A 206 -3.46 -36.02 9.38
CA ARG A 206 -2.19 -35.56 8.81
C ARG A 206 -1.67 -34.16 9.21
N ALA A 207 -1.39 -34.01 10.50
CA ALA A 207 -0.24 -33.22 10.92
C ALA A 207 1.03 -34.04 10.72
N GLN A 208 1.91 -33.64 9.80
CA GLN A 208 3.36 -33.58 10.03
C GLN A 208 4.14 -33.01 8.84
N ARG A 209 5.04 -32.07 9.19
CA ARG A 209 6.17 -31.50 8.45
C ARG A 209 5.84 -30.32 7.53
N PHE A 210 5.89 -29.11 8.07
CA PHE A 210 7.02 -28.18 7.91
C PHE A 210 7.08 -27.29 9.16
N ALA A 211 8.28 -27.10 9.72
CA ALA A 211 8.50 -26.24 10.87
C ALA A 211 8.56 -24.77 10.42
N PRO A 212 8.04 -23.80 11.20
CA PRO A 212 8.17 -22.38 10.89
C PRO A 212 9.64 -21.95 11.05
N ARG A 213 10.18 -21.23 10.06
CA ARG A 213 11.54 -20.71 10.06
C ARG A 213 11.56 -19.26 10.56
N THR A 214 12.48 -19.01 11.49
CA THR A 214 12.70 -17.77 12.25
C THR A 214 13.36 -16.67 11.43
N ALA A 215 13.13 -15.42 11.85
CA ALA A 215 13.55 -14.16 11.23
C ALA A 215 15.05 -13.82 11.40
N LEU A 216 15.60 -13.15 10.40
CA LEU A 216 16.96 -12.57 10.32
C LEU A 216 17.33 -11.71 11.54
N ALA A 217 18.57 -11.82 12.04
CA ALA A 217 19.19 -10.72 12.75
C ALA A 217 20.45 -10.18 12.04
N LEU A 218 21.03 -9.14 12.62
CA LEU A 218 22.08 -8.33 12.03
C LEU A 218 23.45 -8.95 12.30
N ALA A 219 24.32 -8.95 11.30
CA ALA A 219 25.73 -9.32 11.43
C ALA A 219 26.45 -8.38 12.45
N GLU A 220 27.48 -8.88 13.12
CA GLU A 220 28.28 -8.15 14.12
C GLU A 220 28.76 -6.76 13.63
N PRO A 221 28.96 -5.78 14.53
CA PRO A 221 29.26 -4.42 14.16
C PRO A 221 30.62 -4.35 13.45
N VAL A 222 30.58 -4.15 12.13
CA VAL A 222 31.76 -3.82 11.34
C VAL A 222 32.26 -2.47 11.84
N THR A 223 33.38 -2.52 12.57
CA THR A 223 33.99 -1.38 13.29
C THR A 223 34.69 -0.36 12.39
N GLU A 224 34.52 -0.49 11.06
CA GLU A 224 34.69 0.59 10.10
C GLU A 224 33.46 0.61 9.17
N LEU A 225 32.45 1.44 9.47
CA LEU A 225 31.35 1.66 8.54
C LEU A 225 31.93 2.23 7.24
N SER A 226 32.03 1.40 6.21
CA SER A 226 32.50 1.89 4.92
C SER A 226 31.43 2.81 4.34
N ALA A 227 31.75 4.11 4.19
CA ALA A 227 30.87 5.15 3.66
C ALA A 227 30.61 5.03 2.15
N LYS A 228 30.67 3.80 1.61
CA LYS A 228 30.69 3.51 0.17
C LYS A 228 29.35 3.81 -0.52
N MET A 229 28.25 3.89 0.24
CA MET A 229 26.91 4.24 -0.28
C MET A 229 26.44 5.64 0.15
N ASN A 230 27.29 6.45 0.80
CA ASN A 230 26.88 7.76 1.28
C ASN A 230 26.47 8.69 0.12
N GLY A 231 25.28 9.29 0.21
CA GLY A 231 24.71 10.12 -0.85
C GLY A 231 24.05 9.33 -2.00
N HIS A 232 24.06 8.00 -1.96
CA HIS A 232 23.33 7.19 -2.93
C HIS A 232 21.87 6.97 -2.52
N MET A 233 20.94 7.24 -3.45
CA MET A 233 19.54 6.84 -3.38
C MET A 233 19.35 5.67 -4.32
N VAL A 234 19.21 4.48 -3.74
CA VAL A 234 19.34 3.20 -4.43
C VAL A 234 17.98 2.62 -4.76
N SER A 235 17.80 2.21 -6.03
CA SER A 235 16.67 1.41 -6.49
C SER A 235 17.17 0.03 -6.93
N PHE A 236 16.38 -1.01 -6.67
CA PHE A 236 16.70 -2.38 -7.08
C PHE A 236 15.71 -2.86 -8.15
N THR A 237 16.20 -3.62 -9.12
CA THR A 237 15.37 -4.21 -10.17
C THR A 237 15.96 -5.56 -10.56
N GLY A 238 15.17 -6.62 -10.56
CA GLY A 238 15.63 -7.97 -10.96
C GLY A 238 15.57 -8.96 -9.82
N ASP A 239 15.95 -10.18 -10.17
CA ASP A 239 16.13 -11.29 -9.24
C ASP A 239 17.56 -11.29 -8.73
N PHE A 240 17.74 -11.58 -7.45
CA PHE A 240 19.03 -11.49 -6.79
C PHE A 240 19.36 -12.81 -6.09
N SER A 241 20.65 -13.04 -5.84
CA SER A 241 21.17 -14.21 -5.11
C SER A 241 20.74 -14.24 -3.64
N VAL A 242 20.29 -13.11 -3.10
CA VAL A 242 19.74 -12.98 -1.75
C VAL A 242 18.44 -12.19 -1.77
N GLU A 243 17.64 -12.37 -0.73
CA GLU A 243 16.36 -11.68 -0.57
C GLU A 243 16.51 -10.15 -0.57
N ARG A 244 15.59 -9.47 -1.23
CA ARG A 244 15.63 -8.01 -1.43
C ARG A 244 15.73 -7.19 -0.12
N PRO A 245 15.09 -7.58 1.01
CA PRO A 245 15.29 -6.93 2.30
C PRO A 245 16.74 -6.95 2.79
N VAL A 246 17.52 -8.00 2.48
CA VAL A 246 18.95 -8.10 2.85
C VAL A 246 19.76 -7.05 2.10
N LEU A 247 19.53 -6.91 0.80
CA LEU A 247 20.17 -5.89 -0.03
C LEU A 247 19.85 -4.47 0.43
N GLN A 248 18.60 -4.24 0.84
CA GLN A 248 18.14 -2.96 1.37
C GLN A 248 18.82 -2.60 2.69
N GLN A 249 18.95 -3.58 3.61
CA GLN A 249 19.66 -3.39 4.87
C GLN A 249 21.13 -3.06 4.66
N LEU A 250 21.79 -3.74 3.72
CA LEU A 250 23.19 -3.45 3.37
C LEU A 250 23.35 -2.03 2.83
N VAL A 251 22.45 -1.57 1.95
CA VAL A 251 22.50 -0.17 1.47
C VAL A 251 22.43 0.83 2.63
N LEU A 252 21.53 0.61 3.59
CA LEU A 252 21.39 1.48 4.77
C LEU A 252 22.63 1.41 5.68
N ALA A 253 23.18 0.20 5.92
CA ALA A 253 24.36 -0.02 6.73
C ALA A 253 25.61 0.68 6.16
N HIS A 254 25.69 0.83 4.84
CA HIS A 254 26.77 1.55 4.15
C HIS A 254 26.46 3.05 3.92
N GLY A 255 25.41 3.58 4.57
CA GLY A 255 25.06 5.00 4.58
C GLY A 255 24.24 5.50 3.39
N GLY A 256 23.68 4.60 2.58
CA GLY A 256 22.78 4.91 1.47
C GLY A 256 21.32 5.10 1.90
N ALA A 257 20.50 5.56 0.96
CA ALA A 257 19.05 5.71 1.09
C ALA A 257 18.33 4.85 0.04
N LEU A 258 17.06 4.50 0.29
CA LEU A 258 16.30 3.59 -0.56
C LEU A 258 15.19 4.31 -1.32
N ASN A 259 15.04 3.95 -2.60
CA ASN A 259 13.87 4.23 -3.40
C ASN A 259 13.24 2.90 -3.85
N ASN A 260 12.15 2.52 -3.18
CA ASN A 260 11.40 1.27 -3.40
C ASN A 260 10.51 1.28 -4.66
N HIS A 261 10.69 2.28 -5.53
CA HIS A 261 10.02 2.39 -6.81
C HIS A 261 11.02 2.36 -7.96
N ALA A 262 10.51 2.28 -9.19
CA ALA A 262 11.32 2.45 -10.39
C ALA A 262 12.09 3.79 -10.36
N PRO A 263 13.30 3.86 -10.94
CA PRO A 263 14.19 5.02 -10.84
C PRO A 263 13.48 6.35 -11.06
N THR A 264 13.73 7.32 -10.17
CA THR A 264 13.18 8.67 -10.22
C THR A 264 14.31 9.69 -10.35
N ARG A 265 13.97 10.99 -10.37
CA ARG A 265 14.95 12.08 -10.41
C ARG A 265 15.86 12.16 -9.17
N THR A 266 15.47 11.50 -8.09
CA THR A 266 16.29 11.41 -6.87
C THR A 266 17.13 10.15 -6.82
N THR A 267 16.86 9.15 -7.66
CA THR A 267 17.66 7.91 -7.73
C THR A 267 19.04 8.22 -8.29
N THR A 268 20.09 7.84 -7.57
CA THR A 268 21.48 8.01 -8.01
C THR A 268 22.17 6.68 -8.29
N LEU A 269 21.59 5.56 -7.85
CA LEU A 269 22.08 4.21 -8.14
C LEU A 269 20.91 3.26 -8.45
N LEU A 270 20.99 2.55 -9.58
CA LEU A 270 20.13 1.42 -9.91
C LEU A 270 20.96 0.14 -9.88
N VAL A 271 20.58 -0.79 -9.01
CA VAL A 271 21.16 -2.13 -8.94
C VAL A 271 20.28 -3.11 -9.70
N VAL A 272 20.87 -3.81 -10.65
CA VAL A 272 20.21 -4.70 -11.60
C VAL A 272 20.60 -6.14 -11.29
N GLY A 273 19.61 -6.94 -10.90
CA GLY A 273 19.73 -8.37 -10.71
C GLY A 273 19.70 -9.14 -12.02
N ASN A 274 19.65 -10.46 -11.94
CA ASN A 274 19.47 -11.34 -13.08
C ASN A 274 18.03 -11.26 -13.64
N TRP A 275 17.89 -11.59 -14.92
CA TRP A 275 16.63 -11.61 -15.64
C TRP A 275 16.66 -12.70 -16.70
N ASP A 276 15.51 -13.31 -16.95
CA ASP A 276 15.36 -14.20 -18.11
C ASP A 276 14.99 -13.39 -19.36
N ALA A 277 15.58 -13.73 -20.51
CA ALA A 277 15.35 -12.98 -21.76
C ALA A 277 13.89 -13.08 -22.23
N GLU A 278 13.18 -14.12 -21.81
CA GLU A 278 11.76 -14.34 -22.05
C GLU A 278 10.83 -13.42 -21.22
N MET A 279 11.35 -12.81 -20.16
CA MET A 279 10.61 -11.84 -19.33
C MET A 279 10.64 -10.42 -19.91
N LEU A 280 11.43 -10.18 -20.96
CA LEU A 280 11.47 -8.91 -21.66
C LEU A 280 10.31 -8.83 -22.66
N ARG A 281 9.75 -7.63 -22.80
CA ARG A 281 8.77 -7.35 -23.87
C ARG A 281 9.39 -7.75 -25.24
N PRO A 282 8.62 -8.33 -26.18
CA PRO A 282 9.16 -8.72 -27.48
C PRO A 282 9.93 -7.58 -28.16
N GLY A 283 11.19 -7.85 -28.53
CA GLY A 283 12.09 -6.87 -29.15
C GLY A 283 12.79 -5.90 -28.17
N ALA A 284 12.56 -6.01 -26.86
CA ALA A 284 13.34 -5.25 -25.89
C ALA A 284 14.57 -6.00 -25.41
N VAL A 285 15.63 -5.22 -25.23
CA VAL A 285 16.92 -5.71 -24.76
C VAL A 285 17.08 -5.51 -23.24
N VAL A 286 16.26 -4.65 -22.62
CA VAL A 286 16.34 -4.31 -21.19
C VAL A 286 14.97 -4.06 -20.55
N SER A 287 14.89 -4.16 -19.21
CA SER A 287 13.66 -3.94 -18.42
C SER A 287 13.24 -2.45 -18.41
N ARG A 288 11.98 -2.16 -18.06
CA ARG A 288 11.47 -0.76 -18.01
C ARG A 288 12.22 0.09 -16.98
N SER A 289 12.65 -0.49 -15.86
CA SER A 289 13.44 0.24 -14.85
C SER A 289 14.85 0.57 -15.37
N VAL A 290 15.47 -0.34 -16.11
CA VAL A 290 16.77 -0.09 -16.76
C VAL A 290 16.62 0.94 -17.89
N GLN A 291 15.58 0.83 -18.71
CA GLN A 291 15.27 1.81 -19.75
C GLN A 291 15.05 3.21 -19.14
N LYS A 292 14.25 3.29 -18.07
CA LYS A 292 13.98 4.56 -17.38
C LYS A 292 15.24 5.16 -16.77
N ALA A 293 16.13 4.34 -16.20
CA ALA A 293 17.42 4.80 -15.72
C ALA A 293 18.33 5.30 -16.85
N GLN A 294 18.36 4.63 -18.01
CA GLN A 294 19.09 5.09 -19.20
C GLN A 294 18.55 6.43 -19.72
N ASP A 295 17.22 6.59 -19.77
CA ASP A 295 16.57 7.83 -20.20
C ASP A 295 16.88 8.99 -19.24
N LEU A 296 16.94 8.74 -17.93
CA LEU A 296 17.33 9.72 -16.92
C LEU A 296 18.81 10.13 -17.08
N ARG A 297 19.70 9.17 -17.35
CA ARG A 297 21.11 9.46 -17.68
C ARG A 297 21.25 10.29 -18.95
N ALA A 298 20.49 9.97 -20.00
CA ALA A 298 20.49 10.72 -21.26
C ALA A 298 20.02 12.18 -21.07
N LYS A 299 19.19 12.44 -20.05
CA LYS A 299 18.75 13.78 -19.63
C LYS A 299 19.75 14.48 -18.69
N GLY A 300 20.95 13.93 -18.53
CA GLY A 300 22.04 14.53 -17.74
C GLY A 300 22.00 14.21 -16.25
N GLN A 301 21.16 13.28 -15.80
CA GLN A 301 21.16 12.87 -14.39
C GLN A 301 22.39 12.01 -14.09
N ALA A 302 23.08 12.33 -12.99
CA ALA A 302 24.12 11.49 -12.41
C ALA A 302 23.48 10.27 -11.73
N LEU A 303 23.14 9.26 -12.55
CA LEU A 303 22.58 7.99 -12.13
C LEU A 303 23.48 6.86 -12.65
N GLU A 304 23.93 5.99 -11.75
CA GLU A 304 24.71 4.81 -12.09
C GLU A 304 23.83 3.57 -12.19
N ILE A 305 24.16 2.66 -13.11
CA ILE A 305 23.47 1.38 -13.28
C ILE A 305 24.52 0.28 -13.13
N ILE A 306 24.39 -0.54 -12.10
CA ILE A 306 25.33 -1.62 -11.79
C ILE A 306 24.61 -2.96 -11.73
N GLY A 307 25.31 -4.03 -12.07
CA GLY A 307 24.82 -5.40 -11.87
C GLY A 307 25.02 -5.88 -10.43
N GLU A 308 24.36 -6.97 -10.07
CA GLU A 308 24.49 -7.59 -8.74
C GLU A 308 25.95 -7.87 -8.34
N ALA A 309 26.78 -8.43 -9.24
CA ALA A 309 28.19 -8.69 -8.94
C ALA A 309 28.99 -7.41 -8.61
N ALA A 310 28.69 -6.31 -9.31
CA ALA A 310 29.31 -5.02 -9.07
C ALA A 310 28.79 -4.36 -7.78
N PHE A 311 27.53 -4.63 -7.39
CA PHE A 311 26.98 -4.21 -6.10
C PHE A 311 27.71 -4.87 -4.93
N TRP A 312 27.98 -6.17 -5.01
CA TRP A 312 28.77 -6.88 -4.00
C TRP A 312 30.21 -6.38 -3.90
N GLN A 313 30.85 -6.11 -5.04
CA GLN A 313 32.18 -5.49 -5.08
C GLN A 313 32.19 -4.08 -4.50
N LEU A 314 31.16 -3.27 -4.78
CA LEU A 314 31.02 -1.92 -4.26
C LEU A 314 30.87 -1.91 -2.75
N LEU A 315 30.19 -2.90 -2.17
CA LEU A 315 30.07 -3.05 -0.73
C LEU A 315 31.29 -3.71 -0.08
N ASP A 316 32.10 -4.44 -0.85
CA ASP A 316 33.14 -5.36 -0.36
C ASP A 316 32.53 -6.40 0.58
N ALA A 317 31.39 -6.94 0.15
CA ALA A 317 30.59 -7.90 0.89
C ALA A 317 30.41 -9.16 0.05
N ASP A 318 30.52 -10.33 0.70
CA ASP A 318 30.27 -11.61 0.06
C ASP A 318 28.77 -11.98 0.19
N PRO A 319 28.07 -12.29 -0.92
CA PRO A 319 26.66 -12.70 -0.88
C PRO A 319 26.40 -13.94 -0.01
N ALA A 320 27.32 -14.91 0.02
CA ALA A 320 27.15 -16.12 0.82
C ALA A 320 27.27 -15.81 2.32
N ALA A 321 28.29 -15.04 2.72
CA ALA A 321 28.43 -14.56 4.09
C ALA A 321 27.27 -13.64 4.52
N ALA A 322 26.75 -12.79 3.62
CA ALA A 322 25.60 -11.94 3.91
C ALA A 322 24.32 -12.77 4.14
N ALA A 323 24.11 -13.82 3.34
CA ALA A 323 23.02 -14.77 3.53
C ALA A 323 23.20 -15.65 4.79
N GLU A 324 24.44 -16.00 5.14
CA GLU A 324 24.77 -16.80 6.32
C GLU A 324 24.67 -16.00 7.62
N ALA A 325 25.13 -14.75 7.65
CA ALA A 325 24.97 -13.86 8.81
C ALA A 325 23.49 -13.55 9.07
N ALA A 326 22.75 -13.32 7.98
CA ALA A 326 21.30 -13.22 8.00
C ALA A 326 20.62 -14.48 8.61
N ALA A 327 21.13 -15.67 8.29
CA ALA A 327 20.63 -16.94 8.83
C ALA A 327 21.10 -17.25 10.27
N ALA A 328 22.30 -16.85 10.68
CA ALA A 328 22.89 -17.10 12.00
C ALA A 328 22.25 -16.24 13.09
N ALA A 329 21.89 -15.02 12.73
CA ALA A 329 21.32 -14.05 13.64
C ALA A 329 19.81 -14.34 13.93
N ALA A 330 19.21 -15.25 13.16
CA ALA A 330 17.94 -15.91 13.49
C ALA A 330 18.03 -16.91 14.67
N LEU A 331 19.22 -17.10 15.24
CA LEU A 331 19.52 -18.01 16.35
C LEU A 331 20.27 -17.26 17.48
N LEU A 332 19.56 -16.48 18.30
CA LEU A 332 20.10 -16.03 19.59
C LEU A 332 19.31 -16.65 20.76
N PRO A 333 19.98 -17.30 21.73
CA PRO A 333 19.34 -17.84 22.92
C PRO A 333 19.28 -16.85 24.09
N SER A 334 18.18 -16.97 24.83
CA SER A 334 17.79 -16.39 26.13
C SER A 334 18.91 -16.24 27.17
N ALA A 335 19.13 -15.00 27.65
CA ALA A 335 19.41 -14.68 29.07
C ALA A 335 19.36 -13.16 29.43
N TYR A 336 18.29 -12.42 29.09
CA TYR A 336 17.88 -11.13 29.72
C TYR A 336 16.48 -10.75 29.19
N GLU A 337 15.71 -9.89 29.87
CA GLU A 337 14.34 -9.52 29.42
C GLU A 337 14.38 -8.52 28.24
N PRO A 338 13.96 -8.92 27.02
CA PRO A 338 13.92 -8.04 25.85
C PRO A 338 12.73 -7.07 25.90
N LEU A 339 12.71 -6.08 25.01
CA LEU A 339 11.50 -5.32 24.65
C LEU A 339 10.28 -6.25 24.54
N SER A 340 9.39 -6.21 25.52
CA SER A 340 8.20 -7.07 25.53
C SER A 340 7.08 -6.47 24.68
N LEU A 341 6.54 -7.26 23.74
CA LEU A 341 5.27 -6.97 23.05
C LEU A 341 4.07 -6.96 24.00
N ALA A 342 4.20 -7.65 25.15
CA ALA A 342 3.15 -7.78 26.16
C ALA A 342 3.13 -6.61 27.14
N ASP A 343 4.15 -5.74 27.11
CA ASP A 343 4.25 -4.64 28.07
C ASP A 343 3.80 -3.32 27.47
N ALA A 344 3.12 -2.52 28.28
CA ALA A 344 2.77 -1.17 27.92
C ALA A 344 4.03 -0.30 27.70
N PRO A 345 3.93 0.78 26.89
CA PRO A 345 4.99 1.77 26.82
C PRO A 345 5.44 2.19 28.23
N PRO A 346 6.75 2.41 28.44
CA PRO A 346 7.28 2.73 29.76
C PRO A 346 6.61 4.00 30.31
N ALA A 347 6.37 4.00 31.62
CA ALA A 347 5.81 5.17 32.30
C ALA A 347 6.71 6.39 32.06
N LEU A 348 6.09 7.52 31.75
CA LEU A 348 6.84 8.73 31.45
C LEU A 348 7.57 9.26 32.71
N PRO A 349 8.81 9.73 32.56
CA PRO A 349 9.51 10.36 33.66
C PRO A 349 8.79 11.64 34.09
N LYS A 350 8.84 11.96 35.40
CA LYS A 350 8.22 13.19 35.96
C LYS A 350 8.73 14.49 35.32
N ARG A 351 9.97 14.48 34.80
CA ARG A 351 10.59 15.61 34.09
C ARG A 351 11.24 15.11 32.82
N ARG A 352 11.10 15.89 31.75
CA ARG A 352 11.68 15.62 30.44
C ARG A 352 13.19 15.86 30.49
N ASP A 353 13.98 14.84 30.15
CA ASP A 353 15.44 14.94 30.09
C ASP A 353 15.91 15.46 28.72
N VAL A 354 15.71 16.76 28.49
CA VAL A 354 16.09 17.41 27.23
C VAL A 354 17.59 17.30 26.96
N LYS A 355 18.41 17.37 28.02
CA LYS A 355 19.87 17.33 27.91
C LYS A 355 20.34 15.93 27.51
N GLY A 356 19.84 14.88 28.18
CA GLY A 356 20.17 13.50 27.85
C GLY A 356 19.73 13.12 26.44
N MET A 357 18.49 13.45 26.06
CA MET A 357 18.01 13.21 24.69
C MET A 357 18.79 14.00 23.64
N GLY A 358 19.20 15.24 23.94
CA GLY A 358 20.07 16.02 23.06
C GLY A 358 21.44 15.36 22.87
N ALA A 359 22.00 14.76 23.93
CA ALA A 359 23.24 13.99 23.83
C ALA A 359 23.06 12.70 23.02
N VAL A 360 21.88 12.06 23.07
CA VAL A 360 21.53 10.92 22.22
C VAL A 360 21.48 11.34 20.75
N LEU A 361 20.76 12.42 20.40
CA LEU A 361 20.69 12.93 19.03
C LEU A 361 22.08 13.31 18.47
N ALA A 362 22.93 13.90 19.31
CA ALA A 362 24.28 14.32 18.92
C ALA A 362 25.20 13.14 18.58
N ARG A 363 25.08 12.01 19.30
CA ARG A 363 25.87 10.81 19.03
C ARG A 363 25.24 9.86 18.01
N MET A 364 23.97 10.08 17.67
CA MET A 364 23.20 9.16 16.86
C MET A 364 23.74 9.10 15.42
N GLY A 365 23.97 7.89 14.92
CA GLY A 365 24.41 7.60 13.56
C GLY A 365 23.37 7.93 12.48
N PRO A 366 23.73 7.79 11.19
CA PRO A 366 22.84 8.13 10.07
C PRO A 366 21.67 7.15 9.85
N ALA A 367 21.82 5.89 10.29
CA ALA A 367 20.84 4.81 10.13
C ALA A 367 20.78 3.92 11.38
N GLU A 368 20.67 4.54 12.56
CA GLU A 368 20.74 3.84 13.85
C GLU A 368 19.34 3.40 14.31
N LEU A 369 19.23 2.18 14.82
CA LEU A 369 17.99 1.71 15.42
C LEU A 369 17.75 2.45 16.74
N ALA A 370 16.57 3.04 16.85
CA ALA A 370 16.22 3.88 17.99
C ALA A 370 14.77 3.67 18.40
N ALA A 371 14.48 4.03 19.65
CA ALA A 371 13.14 4.13 20.18
C ALA A 371 12.90 5.51 20.80
N ALA A 372 11.74 6.09 20.51
CA ALA A 372 11.29 7.35 21.07
C ALA A 372 9.90 7.21 21.69
N THR A 373 9.72 7.68 22.92
CA THR A 373 8.40 7.74 23.57
C THR A 373 7.86 9.15 23.45
N PHE A 374 6.67 9.27 22.88
CA PHE A 374 5.93 10.50 22.67
C PHE A 374 4.79 10.61 23.67
N LYS A 375 4.46 11.86 24.03
CA LYS A 375 3.26 12.20 24.77
C LYS A 375 2.45 13.19 23.95
N SER A 376 1.21 12.82 23.64
CA SER A 376 0.23 13.69 22.99
C SER A 376 -1.02 13.77 23.85
N GLU A 377 -1.67 14.93 23.88
CA GLU A 377 -3.00 15.06 24.49
C GLU A 377 -4.05 14.22 23.75
N HIS A 378 -3.91 14.10 22.42
CA HIS A 378 -4.89 13.43 21.56
C HIS A 378 -4.62 11.94 21.41
N TYR A 379 -3.34 11.55 21.43
CA TYR A 379 -2.92 10.16 21.17
C TYR A 379 -2.31 9.45 22.38
N GLY A 380 -2.22 10.14 23.52
CA GLY A 380 -1.71 9.58 24.75
C GLY A 380 -0.22 9.32 24.70
N VAL A 381 0.22 8.31 25.44
CA VAL A 381 1.62 7.87 25.46
C VAL A 381 1.80 6.74 24.45
N PHE A 382 2.75 6.91 23.54
CA PHE A 382 3.10 5.89 22.56
C PHE A 382 4.60 5.90 22.27
N ARG A 383 5.15 4.73 22.01
CA ARG A 383 6.55 4.50 21.66
C ARG A 383 6.64 4.13 20.18
N VAL A 384 7.59 4.75 19.48
CA VAL A 384 7.95 4.42 18.10
C VAL A 384 9.36 3.84 18.11
N SER A 385 9.57 2.70 17.46
CA SER A 385 10.86 2.03 17.34
C SER A 385 11.15 1.67 15.88
N GLY A 386 12.36 1.90 15.40
CA GLY A 386 12.75 1.62 14.02
C GLY A 386 14.06 2.31 13.66
N THR A 387 14.40 2.31 12.37
CA THR A 387 15.63 2.96 11.89
C THR A 387 15.42 4.47 11.85
N ALA A 388 16.22 5.21 12.61
CA ALA A 388 16.25 6.66 12.51
C ALA A 388 16.97 7.06 11.21
N PHE A 389 16.41 8.01 10.46
CA PHE A 389 16.97 8.46 9.20
C PHE A 389 16.82 9.97 9.04
N LYS A 390 17.69 10.60 8.24
CA LYS A 390 17.55 12.03 7.92
C LYS A 390 16.60 12.20 6.73
N SER A 391 15.51 12.95 6.90
CA SER A 391 14.58 13.23 5.82
C SER A 391 15.26 14.04 4.71
N PRO A 392 15.27 13.58 3.45
CA PRO A 392 15.83 14.35 2.34
C PRO A 392 14.98 15.57 1.99
N VAL A 393 13.71 15.60 2.43
CA VAL A 393 12.76 16.68 2.16
C VAL A 393 12.77 17.71 3.29
N LEU A 394 12.74 17.25 4.55
CA LEU A 394 12.61 18.13 5.71
C LEU A 394 13.96 18.47 6.35
N GLY A 395 15.02 17.74 6.02
CA GLY A 395 16.37 17.96 6.57
C GLY A 395 16.53 17.59 8.05
N VAL A 396 15.47 17.08 8.70
CA VAL A 396 15.44 16.66 10.11
C VAL A 396 15.52 15.14 10.25
N ARG A 397 16.04 14.65 11.37
CA ARG A 397 15.96 13.23 11.73
C ARG A 397 14.52 12.80 12.01
N MET A 398 14.16 11.68 11.42
CA MET A 398 12.85 11.05 11.50
C MET A 398 13.00 9.67 12.15
N LEU A 399 11.95 9.25 12.85
CA LEU A 399 11.75 7.88 13.29
C LEU A 399 10.32 7.48 12.89
N GLY A 400 10.21 6.51 11.97
CA GLY A 400 8.95 6.25 11.27
C GLY A 400 8.49 7.49 10.48
N HIS A 401 7.28 7.99 10.77
CA HIS A 401 6.72 9.20 10.16
C HIS A 401 6.87 10.46 11.02
N ARG A 402 7.57 10.40 12.15
CA ARG A 402 7.66 11.52 13.09
C ARG A 402 9.07 12.10 13.13
N SER A 403 9.15 13.43 13.22
CA SER A 403 10.43 14.07 13.53
C SER A 403 10.84 13.75 14.96
N ILE A 404 12.11 13.43 15.16
CA ILE A 404 12.69 13.26 16.50
C ILE A 404 13.47 14.48 16.99
N GLU A 405 13.68 15.46 16.10
CA GLU A 405 14.42 16.66 16.41
C GLU A 405 13.86 17.91 15.71
N ASN A 406 14.25 19.06 16.24
CA ASN A 406 14.12 20.36 15.61
C ASN A 406 15.40 21.16 15.89
N ASN A 407 16.18 21.43 14.85
CA ASN A 407 17.47 22.10 14.94
C ASN A 407 18.42 21.46 15.98
N GLY A 408 18.52 20.12 15.95
CA GLY A 408 19.39 19.33 16.84
C GLY A 408 18.92 19.27 18.30
N LYS A 409 17.74 19.82 18.62
CA LYS A 409 17.09 19.66 19.93
C LYS A 409 15.97 18.62 19.82
N PRO A 410 15.71 17.82 20.86
CA PRO A 410 14.61 16.85 20.83
C PRO A 410 13.25 17.54 20.66
N GLU A 411 12.37 16.95 19.84
CA GLU A 411 11.02 17.47 19.58
C GLU A 411 10.20 17.56 20.86
N ARG A 412 9.33 18.57 20.97
CA ARG A 412 8.70 18.96 22.25
C ARG A 412 7.88 17.86 22.92
N ASP A 413 7.27 16.99 22.11
CA ASP A 413 6.41 15.90 22.55
C ASP A 413 7.19 14.61 22.91
N ILE A 414 8.50 14.56 22.66
CA ILE A 414 9.36 13.41 23.02
C ILE A 414 9.76 13.50 24.49
N HIS A 415 9.55 12.41 25.20
CA HIS A 415 9.85 12.28 26.62
C HIS A 415 10.99 11.30 26.92
N SER A 416 11.28 10.38 26.00
CA SER A 416 12.50 9.56 26.03
C SER A 416 12.98 9.31 24.61
N LEU A 417 14.29 9.24 24.42
CA LEU A 417 14.92 8.85 23.17
C LEU A 417 16.14 7.99 23.51
N THR A 418 16.20 6.79 22.93
CA THR A 418 17.29 5.83 23.16
C THR A 418 17.69 5.20 21.84
N VAL A 419 18.99 5.03 21.66
CA VAL A 419 19.53 4.08 20.68
C VAL A 419 19.30 2.68 21.24
N LEU A 420 18.81 1.77 20.40
CA LEU A 420 18.57 0.38 20.77
C LEU A 420 19.88 -0.40 20.76
N GLN A 421 20.04 -1.29 21.74
CA GLN A 421 21.17 -2.22 21.78
C GLN A 421 20.91 -3.41 20.85
N ASP A 422 21.95 -4.21 20.58
CA ASP A 422 21.89 -5.27 19.56
C ASP A 422 20.73 -6.27 19.76
N GLU A 423 20.37 -6.57 21.01
CA GLU A 423 19.25 -7.47 21.33
C GLU A 423 17.87 -6.82 21.05
N ASP A 424 17.68 -5.56 21.44
CA ASP A 424 16.48 -4.77 21.14
C ASP A 424 16.34 -4.51 19.64
N ALA A 425 17.47 -4.27 18.97
CA ALA A 425 17.58 -4.09 17.54
C ALA A 425 17.20 -5.37 16.80
N ALA A 426 17.70 -6.53 17.24
CA ALA A 426 17.30 -7.83 16.73
C ALA A 426 15.80 -8.08 16.92
N PHE A 427 15.23 -7.72 18.07
CA PHE A 427 13.80 -7.86 18.32
C PHE A 427 12.93 -7.00 17.38
N VAL A 428 13.28 -5.72 17.20
CA VAL A 428 12.59 -4.82 16.27
C VAL A 428 12.79 -5.27 14.82
N ALA A 429 13.98 -5.78 14.46
CA ALA A 429 14.25 -6.37 13.16
C ALA A 429 13.39 -7.61 12.90
N VAL A 430 13.25 -8.51 13.89
CA VAL A 430 12.37 -9.69 13.82
C VAL A 430 10.91 -9.27 13.63
N LEU A 431 10.43 -8.27 14.38
CA LEU A 431 9.07 -7.75 14.23
C LEU A 431 8.81 -7.11 12.88
N THR A 432 9.83 -6.50 12.28
CA THR A 432 9.70 -5.88 10.96
C THR A 432 9.93 -6.87 9.80
N ALA A 433 10.65 -7.97 10.03
CA ALA A 433 10.96 -9.00 9.04
C ALA A 433 10.00 -10.20 9.04
N GLY A 434 9.44 -10.58 10.19
CA GLY A 434 8.72 -11.83 10.40
C GLY A 434 7.23 -11.85 10.02
N LEU A 435 6.74 -10.96 9.16
CA LEU A 435 5.29 -10.79 8.93
C LEU A 435 4.88 -10.89 7.46
N SER A 436 5.42 -11.90 6.78
CA SER A 436 4.99 -12.37 5.46
C SER A 436 4.03 -13.57 5.52
N GLU A 437 3.26 -13.74 6.61
CA GLU A 437 2.20 -14.77 6.67
C GLU A 437 0.87 -14.20 7.16
N ASP A 438 -0.14 -14.42 6.33
CA ASP A 438 -1.59 -14.43 6.53
C ASP A 438 -2.20 -13.93 7.87
N GLY A 439 -3.01 -12.88 7.76
CA GLY A 439 -4.29 -12.80 8.49
C GLY A 439 -4.30 -12.29 9.95
N ALA A 440 -3.18 -11.90 10.55
CA ALA A 440 -3.18 -11.51 11.96
C ALA A 440 -3.86 -10.15 12.26
N ALA A 441 -3.76 -9.16 11.37
CA ALA A 441 -4.28 -7.81 11.64
C ALA A 441 -5.82 -7.72 11.60
N ASP A 442 -6.47 -8.42 10.67
CA ASP A 442 -7.93 -8.40 10.51
C ASP A 442 -8.67 -9.04 11.71
N LEU A 443 -8.10 -10.09 12.31
CA LEU A 443 -8.66 -10.77 13.48
C LEU A 443 -8.52 -9.93 14.78
N LEU A 444 -7.48 -9.10 14.87
CA LEU A 444 -7.21 -8.27 16.05
C LEU A 444 -7.95 -6.92 15.99
N LEU A 445 -8.13 -6.31 14.82
CA LEU A 445 -8.84 -5.04 14.67
C LEU A 445 -10.31 -5.10 15.14
N GLY A 446 -10.99 -6.25 14.96
CA GLY A 446 -12.33 -6.47 15.52
C GLY A 446 -12.37 -6.57 17.06
N ARG A 447 -11.20 -6.75 17.69
CA ARG A 447 -11.04 -6.91 19.15
C ARG A 447 -10.47 -5.66 19.82
N VAL A 448 -9.77 -4.79 19.08
CA VAL A 448 -9.27 -3.52 19.62
C VAL A 448 -10.44 -2.65 20.08
N ARG A 449 -10.32 -2.12 21.29
CA ARG A 449 -11.23 -1.13 21.87
C ARG A 449 -10.46 0.14 22.17
N HIS A 450 -11.21 1.23 22.29
CA HIS A 450 -10.64 2.49 22.72
C HIS A 450 -10.01 2.32 24.10
N GLY A 451 -8.76 2.73 24.23
CA GLY A 451 -8.02 2.63 25.47
C GLY A 451 -7.22 1.35 25.63
N ASP A 452 -7.31 0.37 24.74
CA ASP A 452 -6.44 -0.81 24.78
C ASP A 452 -5.00 -0.43 24.39
N VAL A 453 -4.01 -1.09 24.98
CA VAL A 453 -2.62 -0.97 24.50
C VAL A 453 -2.39 -1.97 23.38
N VAL A 454 -1.88 -1.50 22.27
CA VAL A 454 -1.59 -2.32 21.10
C VAL A 454 -0.20 -2.07 20.54
N THR A 455 0.35 -3.07 19.84
CA THR A 455 1.59 -2.95 19.07
C THR A 455 1.31 -3.15 17.60
N ALA A 456 1.78 -2.26 16.74
CA ALA A 456 1.56 -2.35 15.30
C ALA A 456 2.84 -2.03 14.52
N VAL A 457 2.98 -2.69 13.37
CA VAL A 457 4.06 -2.46 12.41
C VAL A 457 3.51 -1.66 11.25
N PHE A 458 4.26 -0.65 10.81
CA PHE A 458 3.88 0.20 9.70
C PHE A 458 4.99 0.40 8.70
N ASP A 459 4.62 0.61 7.44
CA ASP A 459 5.54 0.95 6.36
C ASP A 459 5.70 2.47 6.18
N ALA A 460 6.95 2.92 6.08
CA ALA A 460 7.31 4.32 5.77
C ALA A 460 8.52 4.43 4.83
N LEU A 461 8.79 5.66 4.39
CA LEU A 461 9.90 6.02 3.49
C LEU A 461 11.29 5.68 4.07
N GLY A 462 11.41 5.59 5.41
CA GLY A 462 12.63 5.17 6.10
C GLY A 462 12.72 3.67 6.41
N GLY A 463 11.82 2.86 5.85
CA GLY A 463 11.67 1.45 6.18
C GLY A 463 10.52 1.19 7.16
N PRO A 464 10.24 -0.09 7.46
CA PRO A 464 9.22 -0.49 8.41
C PRO A 464 9.60 -0.04 9.84
N PHE A 465 8.59 0.24 10.65
CA PHE A 465 8.77 0.67 12.03
C PHE A 465 7.63 0.17 12.91
N VAL A 466 7.90 0.05 14.20
CA VAL A 466 6.96 -0.43 15.22
C VAL A 466 6.41 0.77 15.99
N VAL A 467 5.11 0.76 16.25
CA VAL A 467 4.46 1.69 17.18
C VAL A 467 3.76 0.87 18.26
N GLN A 468 3.95 1.25 19.52
CA GLN A 468 3.27 0.64 20.66
C GLN A 468 2.63 1.75 21.50
N GLY A 469 1.37 1.59 21.91
CA GLY A 469 0.66 2.66 22.60
C GLY A 469 -0.81 2.41 22.80
N VAL A 470 -1.51 3.41 23.32
CA VAL A 470 -2.96 3.36 23.54
C VAL A 470 -3.69 3.54 22.21
N ALA A 471 -4.63 2.65 21.89
CA ALA A 471 -5.53 2.77 20.77
C ALA A 471 -6.58 3.85 21.04
N VAL A 472 -6.61 4.89 20.20
CA VAL A 472 -7.57 5.99 20.31
C VAL A 472 -8.65 5.85 19.25
N TYR A 473 -9.91 5.83 19.67
CA TYR A 473 -11.03 5.82 18.74
C TYR A 473 -11.46 7.26 18.43
N ALA A 474 -11.66 7.55 17.15
CA ALA A 474 -12.14 8.80 16.62
C ALA A 474 -13.51 8.58 15.98
N PRO A 475 -14.62 8.72 16.74
CA PRO A 475 -15.97 8.51 16.23
C PRO A 475 -16.31 9.34 14.99
N VAL A 476 -15.78 10.56 14.89
CA VAL A 476 -16.01 11.48 13.75
C VAL A 476 -15.60 10.94 12.40
N ALA A 477 -14.61 10.05 12.38
CA ALA A 477 -14.10 9.43 11.17
C ALA A 477 -14.23 7.91 11.21
N ASP A 478 -14.88 7.37 12.26
CA ASP A 478 -14.99 5.94 12.57
C ASP A 478 -13.63 5.25 12.37
N MET A 479 -12.66 5.67 13.18
CA MET A 479 -11.25 5.37 12.98
C MET A 479 -10.56 5.03 14.29
N PHE A 480 -9.75 3.97 14.29
CA PHE A 480 -8.81 3.64 15.35
C PHE A 480 -7.41 4.12 14.98
N MET A 481 -6.77 4.79 15.94
CA MET A 481 -5.45 5.40 15.82
C MET A 481 -4.50 4.79 16.84
N LEU A 482 -3.23 4.68 16.47
CA LEU A 482 -2.12 4.38 17.37
C LEU A 482 -1.04 5.43 17.21
N GLY A 483 -0.90 6.32 18.19
CA GLY A 483 -0.23 7.59 17.92
C GLY A 483 -0.96 8.32 16.78
N SER A 484 -0.21 8.96 15.88
CA SER A 484 -0.77 9.55 14.67
C SER A 484 -0.88 8.59 13.47
N MET A 485 -0.73 7.27 13.69
CA MET A 485 -0.93 6.25 12.65
C MET A 485 -2.33 5.67 12.71
N ILE A 486 -2.87 5.32 11.53
CA ILE A 486 -4.20 4.75 11.40
C ILE A 486 -4.09 3.23 11.54
N LEU A 487 -4.70 2.67 12.59
CA LEU A 487 -4.88 1.21 12.73
C LEU A 487 -6.00 0.72 11.84
N ALA A 488 -7.16 1.37 11.93
CA ALA A 488 -8.30 1.06 11.09
C ALA A 488 -9.18 2.27 10.85
N ARG A 489 -9.88 2.28 9.73
CA ARG A 489 -10.90 3.27 9.40
C ARG A 489 -12.08 2.56 8.75
N HIS A 490 -13.29 2.82 9.24
CA HIS A 490 -14.52 2.13 8.81
C HIS A 490 -14.42 0.61 8.90
N GLY A 491 -13.82 0.11 10.00
CA GLY A 491 -13.60 -1.31 10.22
C GLY A 491 -12.56 -1.97 9.31
N ARG A 492 -11.81 -1.19 8.51
CA ARG A 492 -10.76 -1.70 7.61
C ARG A 492 -9.38 -1.31 8.10
N PRO A 493 -8.34 -2.18 7.97
CA PRO A 493 -6.96 -1.83 8.26
C PRO A 493 -6.50 -0.53 7.58
N GLY A 494 -5.64 0.23 8.27
CA GLY A 494 -4.98 1.40 7.71
C GLY A 494 -4.03 1.02 6.57
N THR A 495 -3.87 1.88 5.56
CA THR A 495 -3.10 1.57 4.34
C THR A 495 -1.60 1.41 4.55
N LYS A 496 -1.07 1.85 5.69
CA LYS A 496 0.33 1.69 6.08
C LYS A 496 0.51 0.61 7.14
N LEU A 497 -0.58 0.01 7.64
CA LEU A 497 -0.54 -1.00 8.67
C LEU A 497 -0.12 -2.32 8.04
N SER A 498 1.05 -2.81 8.41
CA SER A 498 1.60 -4.07 7.92
C SER A 498 1.26 -5.20 8.88
N SER A 499 1.19 -4.93 10.19
CA SER A 499 0.78 -5.90 11.19
C SER A 499 0.27 -5.25 12.47
N LEU A 500 -0.53 -5.99 13.23
CA LEU A 500 -1.06 -5.63 14.54
C LEU A 500 -0.90 -6.84 15.46
N GLN A 501 -0.36 -6.65 16.65
CA GLN A 501 -0.06 -7.69 17.63
C GLN A 501 -0.24 -7.15 19.05
N SER A 502 -0.55 -8.06 19.98
CA SER A 502 -0.71 -7.78 21.42
C SER A 502 -1.80 -6.73 21.72
N VAL A 503 -2.78 -7.12 22.52
CA VAL A 503 -3.84 -6.22 22.96
C VAL A 503 -3.93 -6.38 24.47
N ILE A 504 -3.48 -5.38 25.23
CA ILE A 504 -3.70 -5.30 26.67
C ILE A 504 -5.00 -4.52 26.85
N PRO A 505 -6.07 -5.14 27.38
CA PRO A 505 -7.34 -4.46 27.58
C PRO A 505 -7.17 -3.22 28.46
N ARG A 506 -7.99 -2.19 28.21
CA ARG A 506 -8.02 -0.94 29.01
C ARG A 506 -7.96 -1.17 30.53
N ALA A 507 -8.62 -2.21 31.03
CA ALA A 507 -8.72 -2.50 32.47
C ALA A 507 -7.42 -3.01 33.11
N GLU A 508 -6.43 -3.44 32.30
CA GLU A 508 -5.24 -4.16 32.75
C GLU A 508 -3.97 -3.29 32.76
N HIS A 509 -4.07 -2.01 32.40
CA HIS A 509 -2.95 -1.06 32.45
C HIS A 509 -3.29 0.29 33.07
N THR A 510 -2.25 1.03 33.47
CA THR A 510 -2.36 2.33 34.16
C THR A 510 -2.05 3.53 33.27
N LEU A 511 -1.72 3.32 31.99
CA LEU A 511 -1.50 4.42 31.05
C LEU A 511 -2.72 5.35 30.96
N ALA A 512 -2.44 6.64 30.85
CA ALA A 512 -3.46 7.65 30.59
C ALA A 512 -4.10 7.40 29.23
N VAL A 513 -5.43 7.34 29.20
CA VAL A 513 -6.21 7.13 27.98
C VAL A 513 -6.80 8.48 27.55
N PRO A 514 -6.43 8.96 26.35
CA PRO A 514 -7.02 10.18 25.79
C PRO A 514 -8.53 10.06 25.65
N GLU A 515 -9.22 11.19 25.61
CA GLU A 515 -10.62 11.20 25.20
C GLU A 515 -10.76 10.75 23.73
N THR A 516 -11.92 10.22 23.38
CA THR A 516 -12.24 9.93 21.98
C THR A 516 -12.24 11.22 21.16
N ILE A 517 -11.70 11.17 19.94
CA ILE A 517 -11.63 12.36 19.08
C ILE A 517 -13.01 12.64 18.47
N SER A 518 -13.75 13.57 19.07
CA SER A 518 -15.13 13.94 18.70
C SER A 518 -15.21 15.15 17.76
N ALA A 519 -14.09 15.80 17.46
CA ALA A 519 -13.93 16.83 16.45
C ALA A 519 -12.45 16.88 16.02
N TRP A 520 -12.21 17.21 14.75
CA TRP A 520 -10.87 17.62 14.32
C TRP A 520 -10.88 19.14 14.30
N ASP A 521 -10.45 19.80 15.36
CA ASP A 521 -10.25 21.26 15.36
C ASP A 521 -9.02 21.67 14.52
N PHE A 522 -8.78 20.96 13.41
CA PHE A 522 -7.68 21.15 12.50
C PHE A 522 -8.18 21.92 11.27
N TYR A 523 -8.49 23.20 11.45
CA TYR A 523 -8.29 24.24 10.42
C TYR A 523 -8.27 25.69 10.98
N GLU A 524 -7.98 25.89 12.26
CA GLU A 524 -7.67 27.24 12.79
C GLU A 524 -6.33 27.23 13.52
N SER A 525 -5.26 27.49 12.77
CA SER A 525 -4.00 28.16 13.16
C SER A 525 -2.77 27.65 12.39
N SER A 526 -2.75 27.92 11.08
CA SER A 526 -1.51 28.30 10.39
C SER A 526 -1.87 28.87 9.01
N ALA A 527 -2.65 29.95 9.03
CA ALA A 527 -2.40 31.06 8.13
C ALA A 527 -1.51 32.01 8.93
N ASP A 528 -0.21 31.88 8.72
CA ASP A 528 0.83 32.93 8.76
C ASP A 528 2.19 32.30 8.47
#